data_AF-A0A954NBP4-F1
#
_entry.id   AF-A0A954NBP4-F1
#
_cell.length_a   1.000
_cell.length_b   1.000
_cell.length_c   1.000
_cell.angle_alpha   90.00
_cell.angle_beta   90.00
_cell.angle_gamma   90.00
#
_symmetry.space_group_name_H-M   'P 1'
#
loop_
_entity.id
_entity.type
_entity.pdbx_description
1 polymer ?
#
loop_
_entity_poly.entity_id
_entity_poly.type
_entity_poly.pdbx_seq_one_letter_code
_entity_poly.pdbx_strand_id
1 'polypeptide(L)'
;MTHLRLHQPEDEDDSTSPGSLRLHGGCAFVVYPSYCASYFDTDGLVSALKKTRAGRFRFWEDFAGGGVLELIDAESDGERWRPATGNYRWCSVERIDGLNCGNRAGEDLASYVAYALPDFPPPIAVKMGLADRPPKKPTIGVSAEHIDGLSGERFCLVVPRQVSKVCKHQNSAIDWFGALGIKAKKCPLSGQLTSGIAGWYDRSLDKMLVYQLSGGEENAAWQLAATSYVATHWWTKWRGLESVHLLADIQGKPVFRPNWTNPMYR
;
A
#
# COMPACT_ATOMS: atom_id res chain seq x y z
N MET A 1 28.63 -11.61 -47.27
CA MET A 1 29.39 -10.90 -46.23
C MET A 1 28.41 -9.97 -45.53
N THR A 2 27.90 -10.39 -44.38
CA THR A 2 26.79 -9.74 -43.67
C THR A 2 27.35 -9.11 -42.41
N HIS A 3 27.34 -7.78 -42.32
CA HIS A 3 27.81 -7.05 -41.14
C HIS A 3 26.79 -7.20 -40.00
N LEU A 4 27.17 -7.97 -38.97
CA LEU A 4 26.55 -7.93 -37.65
C LEU A 4 26.94 -6.61 -36.97
N ARG A 5 25.99 -5.69 -36.83
CA ARG A 5 26.08 -4.60 -35.85
C ARG A 5 25.71 -5.19 -34.49
N LEU A 6 26.71 -5.33 -33.62
CA LEU A 6 26.51 -5.49 -32.20
C LEU A 6 25.86 -4.20 -31.67
N HIS A 7 24.61 -4.30 -31.23
CA HIS A 7 24.01 -3.29 -30.35
C HIS A 7 24.81 -3.32 -29.05
N GLN A 8 25.60 -2.27 -28.81
CA GLN A 8 26.02 -1.92 -27.47
C GLN A 8 24.77 -1.47 -26.70
N PRO A 9 24.56 -1.90 -25.45
CA PRO A 9 23.60 -1.24 -24.58
C PRO A 9 24.11 0.18 -24.34
N GLU A 10 23.29 1.16 -24.70
CA GLU A 10 23.53 2.55 -24.35
C GLU A 10 23.50 2.65 -22.82
N ASP A 11 24.56 3.26 -22.28
CA ASP A 11 24.61 3.76 -20.91
C ASP A 11 23.45 4.76 -20.70
N GLU A 12 22.42 4.36 -19.95
CA GLU A 12 21.54 5.33 -19.29
C GLU A 12 22.22 5.73 -17.99
N ASP A 13 22.87 6.89 -18.04
CA ASP A 13 23.35 7.68 -16.90
C ASP A 13 22.25 7.74 -15.82
N ASP A 14 22.49 7.05 -14.71
CA ASP A 14 21.70 7.11 -13.49
C ASP A 14 21.97 8.45 -12.78
N SER A 15 21.53 9.55 -13.39
CA SER A 15 21.45 10.85 -12.75
C SER A 15 20.30 10.82 -11.75
N THR A 16 20.55 10.15 -10.62
CA THR A 16 19.68 10.16 -9.46
C THR A 16 19.50 11.61 -9.00
N SER A 17 18.34 12.20 -9.28
CA SER A 17 17.93 13.43 -8.61
C SER A 17 17.97 13.16 -7.10
N PRO A 18 18.84 13.83 -6.32
CA PRO A 18 18.94 13.60 -4.88
C PRO A 18 17.61 14.01 -4.25
N GLY A 19 16.71 13.06 -4.02
CA GLY A 19 15.39 13.30 -3.43
C GLY A 19 14.25 12.43 -3.96
N SER A 20 14.36 11.78 -5.12
CA SER A 20 13.27 10.91 -5.62
C SER A 20 13.24 9.56 -4.91
N LEU A 21 12.02 9.05 -4.66
CA LEU A 21 11.77 7.77 -4.01
C LEU A 21 11.96 6.61 -4.99
N ARG A 22 12.65 5.53 -4.57
CA ARG A 22 12.75 4.32 -5.39
C ARG A 22 11.43 3.54 -5.35
N LEU A 23 11.04 2.92 -6.46
CA LEU A 23 9.81 2.12 -6.52
C LEU A 23 9.86 0.95 -5.53
N HIS A 24 10.93 0.18 -5.56
CA HIS A 24 11.19 -0.91 -4.63
C HIS A 24 12.69 -1.07 -4.37
N GLY A 25 13.06 -1.50 -3.17
CA GLY A 25 14.46 -1.77 -2.77
C GLY A 25 14.87 -3.24 -2.93
N GLY A 26 14.24 -3.98 -3.85
CA GLY A 26 14.36 -5.45 -3.91
C GLY A 26 13.52 -6.20 -2.85
N CYS A 27 12.75 -5.46 -2.06
CA CYS A 27 11.87 -6.00 -1.03
C CYS A 27 10.42 -6.11 -1.52
N ALA A 28 9.73 -7.16 -1.08
CA ALA A 28 8.30 -7.35 -1.31
C ALA A 28 7.52 -7.26 0.01
N PHE A 29 6.29 -6.77 -0.05
CA PHE A 29 5.49 -6.47 1.13
C PHE A 29 4.13 -7.15 1.07
N VAL A 30 3.79 -7.86 2.15
CA VAL A 30 2.46 -8.43 2.36
C VAL A 30 1.81 -7.72 3.54
N VAL A 31 0.70 -7.05 3.24
CA VAL A 31 -0.16 -6.39 4.22
C VAL A 31 -1.10 -7.43 4.81
N TYR A 32 -1.11 -7.57 6.13
CA TYR A 32 -2.06 -8.38 6.88
C TYR A 32 -3.05 -7.45 7.58
N PRO A 33 -4.21 -7.11 6.97
CA PRO A 33 -5.20 -6.23 7.58
C PRO A 33 -5.57 -6.68 8.99
N SER A 34 -5.91 -5.75 9.88
CA SER A 34 -6.18 -6.06 11.30
C SER A 34 -7.24 -7.14 11.53
N TYR A 35 -8.20 -7.28 10.61
CA TYR A 35 -9.22 -8.33 10.73
C TYR A 35 -8.67 -9.75 10.49
N CYS A 36 -7.48 -9.89 9.91
CA CYS A 36 -6.84 -11.19 9.69
C CYS A 36 -6.54 -11.91 11.01
N ALA A 37 -6.34 -11.18 12.11
CA ALA A 37 -6.12 -11.73 13.44
C ALA A 37 -7.18 -12.77 13.87
N SER A 38 -8.41 -12.63 13.37
CA SER A 38 -9.51 -13.54 13.69
C SER A 38 -9.56 -14.79 12.83
N TYR A 39 -8.74 -14.88 11.77
CA TYR A 39 -8.80 -15.95 10.77
C TYR A 39 -7.42 -16.53 10.42
N PHE A 40 -6.34 -15.90 10.86
CA PHE A 40 -4.98 -16.26 10.49
C PHE A 40 -4.04 -16.11 11.68
N ASP A 41 -3.22 -17.13 11.91
CA ASP A 41 -2.18 -17.16 12.95
C ASP A 41 -0.92 -16.44 12.47
N THR A 42 -0.92 -15.11 12.60
CA THR A 42 0.23 -14.26 12.26
C THR A 42 1.46 -14.60 13.11
N ASP A 43 1.28 -14.96 14.38
CA ASP A 43 2.38 -15.34 15.28
C ASP A 43 3.05 -16.65 14.86
N GLY A 44 2.24 -17.62 14.45
CA GLY A 44 2.68 -18.88 13.86
C GLY A 44 3.49 -18.65 12.59
N LEU A 45 3.01 -17.78 11.68
CA LEU A 45 3.74 -17.38 10.48
C LEU A 45 5.10 -16.77 10.83
N VAL A 46 5.13 -15.75 11.68
CA VAL A 46 6.37 -15.06 12.06
C VAL A 46 7.33 -16.03 12.73
N SER A 47 6.84 -16.92 13.60
CA SER A 47 7.64 -17.97 14.24
C SER A 47 8.24 -18.95 13.24
N ALA A 48 7.52 -19.28 12.17
CA ALA A 48 8.03 -20.10 11.07
C ALA A 48 9.14 -19.39 10.30
N LEU A 49 8.91 -18.12 9.95
CA LEU A 49 9.86 -17.30 9.19
C LEU A 49 11.15 -17.08 9.99
N LYS A 50 11.06 -16.89 11.31
CA LYS A 50 12.23 -16.87 12.20
C LYS A 50 13.08 -18.13 12.08
N LYS A 51 12.48 -19.30 11.86
CA LYS A 51 13.19 -20.59 11.72
C LYS A 51 13.76 -20.81 10.32
N THR A 52 13.04 -20.39 9.28
CA THR A 52 13.38 -20.75 7.89
C THR A 52 14.05 -19.64 7.09
N ARG A 53 13.88 -18.37 7.50
CA ARG A 53 14.35 -17.18 6.78
C ARG A 53 14.92 -16.12 7.73
N ALA A 54 15.59 -16.51 8.82
CA ALA A 54 16.20 -15.57 9.77
C ALA A 54 17.05 -14.49 9.06
N GLY A 55 16.79 -13.22 9.37
CA GLY A 55 17.48 -12.07 8.76
C GLY A 55 17.06 -11.70 7.34
N ARG A 56 16.10 -12.41 6.73
CA ARG A 56 15.59 -12.14 5.37
C ARG A 56 14.14 -11.67 5.33
N PHE A 57 13.62 -11.25 6.47
CA PHE A 57 12.30 -10.67 6.57
C PHE A 57 12.28 -9.68 7.73
N ARG A 58 11.30 -8.79 7.68
CA ARG A 58 10.94 -7.92 8.79
C ARG A 58 9.44 -7.92 8.92
N PHE A 59 8.94 -7.98 10.15
CA PHE A 59 7.51 -7.90 10.42
C PHE A 59 7.25 -6.73 11.34
N TRP A 60 6.42 -5.80 10.90
CA TRP A 60 5.89 -4.72 11.73
C TRP A 60 4.54 -5.17 12.23
N GLU A 61 4.54 -5.65 13.46
CA GLU A 61 3.33 -5.98 14.19
C GLU A 61 2.63 -4.70 14.63
N ASP A 62 1.31 -4.74 14.60
CA ASP A 62 0.47 -3.66 15.09
C ASP A 62 -0.48 -4.15 16.19
N PHE A 63 -0.94 -3.22 17.03
CA PHE A 63 -1.77 -3.50 18.22
C PHE A 63 -3.16 -4.07 17.90
N ALA A 64 -3.61 -4.04 16.65
CA ALA A 64 -4.91 -4.61 16.26
C ALA A 64 -4.81 -6.04 15.69
N GLY A 65 -3.67 -6.73 15.84
CA GLY A 65 -3.49 -8.14 15.47
C GLY A 65 -3.18 -8.38 13.98
N GLY A 66 -2.92 -7.32 13.22
CA GLY A 66 -2.40 -7.38 11.86
C GLY A 66 -0.95 -6.91 11.79
N GLY A 67 -0.51 -6.57 10.58
CA GLY A 67 0.80 -5.98 10.38
C GLY A 67 1.22 -5.94 8.92
N VAL A 68 2.48 -5.61 8.70
CA VAL A 68 3.11 -5.64 7.38
C VAL A 68 4.33 -6.55 7.46
N LEU A 69 4.42 -7.50 6.53
CA LEU A 69 5.58 -8.36 6.35
C LEU A 69 6.39 -7.84 5.17
N GLU A 70 7.65 -7.51 5.40
CA GLU A 70 8.66 -7.34 4.38
C GLU A 70 9.42 -8.64 4.17
N LEU A 71 9.60 -9.00 2.92
CA LEU A 71 10.47 -10.07 2.45
C LEU A 71 11.65 -9.41 1.73
N ILE A 72 12.83 -9.56 2.33
CA ILE A 72 14.10 -9.04 1.80
C ILE A 72 14.60 -10.01 0.74
N ASP A 73 15.15 -9.48 -0.36
CA ASP A 73 15.59 -10.23 -1.53
C ASP A 73 14.46 -11.10 -2.11
N ALA A 74 13.37 -10.42 -2.48
CA ALA A 74 12.20 -11.06 -3.05
C ALA A 74 12.61 -11.94 -4.25
N GLU A 75 12.24 -13.22 -4.19
CA GLU A 75 12.44 -14.19 -5.26
C GLU A 75 11.66 -13.79 -6.53
N SER A 76 11.82 -14.54 -7.61
CA SER A 76 11.06 -14.31 -8.86
C SER A 76 9.56 -14.16 -8.60
N ASP A 77 8.82 -13.45 -9.46
CA ASP A 77 7.38 -13.13 -9.29
C ASP A 77 6.52 -14.33 -8.83
N GLY A 78 6.82 -15.54 -9.29
CA GLY A 78 6.08 -16.75 -8.93
C GLY A 78 6.39 -17.32 -7.53
N GLU A 79 7.52 -16.96 -6.93
CA GLU A 79 7.96 -17.44 -5.62
C GLU A 79 7.99 -16.35 -4.54
N ARG A 80 7.96 -15.07 -4.94
CA ARG A 80 7.98 -13.89 -4.07
C ARG A 80 7.08 -14.00 -2.84
N TRP A 81 5.88 -14.54 -3.02
CA TRP A 81 4.86 -14.64 -1.97
C TRP A 81 4.84 -15.98 -1.25
N ARG A 82 5.63 -16.96 -1.70
CA ARG A 82 5.70 -18.29 -1.12
C ARG A 82 6.03 -18.27 0.38
N PRO A 83 6.87 -17.36 0.92
CA PRO A 83 7.07 -17.29 2.36
C PRO A 83 5.81 -16.89 3.14
N ALA A 84 4.93 -16.10 2.52
CA ALA A 84 3.67 -15.66 3.09
C ALA A 84 2.52 -16.68 2.90
N THR A 85 2.61 -17.59 1.92
CA THR A 85 1.53 -18.53 1.54
C THR A 85 1.87 -20.01 1.70
N GLY A 86 3.15 -20.37 1.61
CA GLY A 86 3.61 -21.69 1.15
C GLY A 86 3.72 -22.81 2.17
N ASN A 87 3.61 -22.54 3.48
CA ASN A 87 3.64 -23.58 4.51
C ASN A 87 2.33 -23.72 5.30
N TYR A 88 1.39 -22.81 5.10
CA TYR A 88 0.26 -22.67 6.02
C TYR A 88 -1.12 -22.87 5.40
N ARG A 89 -1.29 -23.06 4.09
CA ARG A 89 -2.61 -23.39 3.45
C ARG A 89 -3.83 -22.53 3.87
N TRP A 90 -3.65 -21.43 4.61
CA TRP A 90 -4.74 -20.69 5.27
C TRP A 90 -4.84 -19.24 4.79
N CYS A 91 -3.96 -18.81 3.89
CA CYS A 91 -3.95 -17.46 3.36
C CYS A 91 -3.46 -17.41 1.91
N SER A 92 -4.24 -16.74 1.07
CA SER A 92 -3.85 -16.34 -0.29
C SER A 92 -3.36 -14.89 -0.27
N VAL A 93 -2.67 -14.46 -1.33
CA VAL A 93 -2.31 -13.06 -1.51
C VAL A 93 -3.02 -12.48 -2.72
N GLU A 94 -3.49 -11.25 -2.60
CA GLU A 94 -4.07 -10.48 -3.69
C GLU A 94 -3.29 -9.18 -3.88
N ARG A 95 -3.14 -8.75 -5.13
CA ARG A 95 -2.50 -7.46 -5.43
C ARG A 95 -3.33 -6.31 -4.88
N ILE A 96 -2.66 -5.20 -4.61
CA ILE A 96 -3.34 -3.99 -4.18
C ILE A 96 -4.16 -3.39 -5.32
N ASP A 97 -5.48 -3.33 -5.13
CA ASP A 97 -6.38 -2.60 -6.01
C ASP A 97 -5.96 -1.13 -6.03
N GLY A 98 -5.50 -0.66 -7.19
CA GLY A 98 -5.22 0.75 -7.38
C GLY A 98 -3.82 1.13 -7.86
N LEU A 99 -3.14 0.22 -8.53
CA LEU A 99 -1.85 0.53 -9.16
C LEU A 99 -1.87 0.24 -10.67
N ASN A 100 -3.05 -0.17 -11.19
CA ASN A 100 -3.29 -0.42 -12.60
C ASN A 100 -3.42 0.91 -13.34
N CYS A 101 -2.27 1.52 -13.58
CA CYS A 101 -2.17 2.82 -14.23
C CYS A 101 -1.79 2.69 -15.72
N GLY A 102 -1.77 1.44 -16.23
CA GLY A 102 -1.42 1.11 -17.61
C GLY A 102 0.01 1.49 -17.97
N ASN A 103 0.90 1.55 -16.97
CA ASN A 103 2.30 1.91 -17.15
C ASN A 103 3.19 0.96 -16.33
N ARG A 104 4.43 0.79 -16.82
CA ARG A 104 5.38 -0.21 -16.30
C ARG A 104 5.77 0.04 -14.84
N ALA A 105 6.00 1.29 -14.44
CA ALA A 105 6.40 1.63 -13.09
C ALA A 105 5.30 1.35 -12.04
N GLY A 106 4.03 1.61 -12.39
CA GLY A 106 2.88 1.26 -11.55
C GLY A 106 2.66 -0.24 -11.46
N GLU A 107 2.79 -0.97 -12.57
CA GLU A 107 2.72 -2.44 -12.60
C GLU A 107 3.85 -3.07 -11.78
N ASP A 108 5.05 -2.51 -11.85
CA ASP A 108 6.21 -2.93 -11.08
C ASP A 108 5.95 -2.75 -9.58
N LEU A 109 5.55 -1.55 -9.15
CA LEU A 109 5.17 -1.27 -7.76
C LEU A 109 4.05 -2.22 -7.27
N ALA A 110 3.04 -2.48 -8.10
CA ALA A 110 1.95 -3.41 -7.81
C ALA A 110 2.41 -4.86 -7.64
N SER A 111 3.52 -5.23 -8.27
CA SER A 111 4.10 -6.57 -8.17
C SER A 111 4.83 -6.80 -6.84
N TYR A 112 5.21 -5.73 -6.12
CA TYR A 112 5.92 -5.80 -4.84
C TYR A 112 5.05 -5.56 -3.62
N VAL A 113 3.75 -5.28 -3.78
CA VAL A 113 2.84 -5.12 -2.65
C VAL A 113 1.57 -5.94 -2.84
N ALA A 114 1.23 -6.72 -1.82
CA ALA A 114 0.04 -7.55 -1.79
C ALA A 114 -0.69 -7.48 -0.44
N TYR A 115 -1.95 -7.89 -0.41
CA TYR A 115 -2.74 -8.11 0.79
C TYR A 115 -2.88 -9.60 1.05
N ALA A 116 -2.75 -10.00 2.31
CA ALA A 116 -3.17 -11.28 2.81
C ALA A 116 -4.70 -11.38 2.79
N LEU A 117 -5.21 -12.44 2.17
CA LEU A 117 -6.61 -12.83 2.18
C LEU A 117 -6.70 -14.18 2.93
N PRO A 118 -7.15 -14.17 4.20
CA PRO A 118 -7.28 -15.40 4.97
C PRO A 118 -8.44 -16.24 4.44
N ASP A 119 -8.39 -17.54 4.69
CA ASP A 119 -9.50 -18.44 4.36
C ASP A 119 -10.70 -18.15 5.26
N PHE A 120 -11.73 -17.56 4.65
CA PHE A 120 -12.97 -17.29 5.35
C PHE A 120 -13.81 -18.56 5.54
N PRO A 121 -14.57 -18.66 6.64
CA PRO A 121 -15.47 -19.78 6.84
C PRO A 121 -16.50 -19.88 5.69
N PRO A 122 -16.91 -21.09 5.30
CA PRO A 122 -17.86 -21.25 4.21
C PRO A 122 -19.22 -20.63 4.58
N PRO A 123 -19.99 -20.09 3.60
CA PRO A 123 -21.24 -19.39 3.87
C PRO A 123 -22.27 -20.20 4.67
N ILE A 124 -22.26 -21.53 4.54
CA ILE A 124 -23.15 -22.41 5.30
C ILE A 124 -22.85 -22.44 6.80
N ALA A 125 -21.57 -22.41 7.19
CA ALA A 125 -21.17 -22.36 8.60
C ALA A 125 -21.61 -21.04 9.25
N VAL A 126 -21.47 -19.94 8.52
CA VAL A 126 -21.98 -18.62 8.93
C VAL A 126 -23.50 -18.64 9.06
N LYS A 127 -24.21 -19.19 8.06
CA LYS A 127 -25.68 -19.28 8.06
C LYS A 127 -26.23 -20.11 9.23
N MET A 128 -25.50 -21.15 9.64
CA MET A 128 -25.86 -22.02 10.75
C MET A 128 -25.43 -21.48 12.12
N GLY A 129 -24.77 -20.32 12.18
CA GLY A 129 -24.26 -19.76 13.45
C GLY A 129 -23.06 -20.51 14.03
N LEU A 130 -22.38 -21.33 13.22
CA LEU A 130 -21.20 -22.10 13.62
C LEU A 130 -19.88 -21.33 13.44
N ALA A 131 -19.93 -20.19 12.74
CA ALA A 131 -18.79 -19.31 12.53
C ALA A 131 -19.24 -17.85 12.40
N ASP A 132 -18.35 -16.93 12.77
CA ASP A 132 -18.60 -15.51 12.59
C ASP A 132 -18.63 -15.12 11.12
N ARG A 133 -19.47 -14.14 10.79
CA ARG A 133 -19.53 -13.59 9.45
C ARG A 133 -18.20 -12.90 9.12
N PRO A 134 -17.52 -13.27 8.01
CA PRO A 134 -16.28 -12.62 7.63
C PRO A 134 -16.51 -11.13 7.34
N PRO A 135 -15.50 -10.28 7.60
CA PRO A 135 -15.54 -8.90 7.17
C PRO A 135 -15.72 -8.87 5.65
N LYS A 136 -16.43 -7.86 5.16
CA LYS A 136 -16.45 -7.59 3.72
C LYS A 136 -15.02 -7.23 3.29
N LYS A 137 -14.58 -7.72 2.13
CA LYS A 137 -13.33 -7.28 1.50
C LYS A 137 -13.32 -5.74 1.48
N PRO A 138 -12.23 -5.08 1.91
CA PRO A 138 -12.14 -3.64 1.88
C PRO A 138 -12.43 -3.12 0.48
N THR A 139 -13.36 -2.16 0.36
CA THR A 139 -13.68 -1.54 -0.92
C THR A 139 -12.97 -0.21 -1.14
N ILE A 140 -12.20 0.22 -0.14
CA ILE A 140 -11.41 1.45 -0.16
C ILE A 140 -10.38 1.43 -1.29
N GLY A 141 -10.27 2.52 -2.04
CA GLY A 141 -9.18 2.69 -3.00
C GLY A 141 -7.90 3.06 -2.28
N VAL A 142 -6.80 2.33 -2.52
CA VAL A 142 -5.47 2.72 -2.04
C VAL A 142 -4.53 2.82 -3.21
N SER A 143 -3.70 3.86 -3.25
CA SER A 143 -2.80 4.11 -4.38
C SER A 143 -1.51 4.81 -3.92
N ALA A 144 -0.51 4.75 -4.79
CA ALA A 144 0.65 5.63 -4.76
C ALA A 144 0.57 6.57 -5.98
N GLU A 145 0.72 7.86 -5.75
CA GLU A 145 0.53 8.94 -6.70
C GLU A 145 1.81 9.78 -6.80
N HIS A 146 2.16 10.18 -8.01
CA HIS A 146 3.33 10.98 -8.30
C HIS A 146 2.96 12.45 -8.38
N ILE A 147 3.68 13.29 -7.63
CA ILE A 147 3.58 14.76 -7.75
C ILE A 147 5.00 15.30 -7.93
N ASP A 148 5.26 15.95 -9.06
CA ASP A 148 6.55 16.56 -9.38
C ASP A 148 6.91 17.64 -8.35
N GLY A 149 8.20 17.72 -8.01
CA GLY A 149 8.77 18.81 -7.22
C GLY A 149 8.54 18.69 -5.71
N LEU A 150 8.06 17.55 -5.22
CA LEU A 150 7.96 17.32 -3.77
C LEU A 150 9.32 17.20 -3.08
N SER A 151 10.43 17.10 -3.82
CA SER A 151 11.80 17.21 -3.27
C SER A 151 12.06 16.24 -2.09
N GLY A 152 11.50 15.03 -2.17
CA GLY A 152 11.59 14.00 -1.13
C GLY A 152 10.53 14.08 -0.03
N GLU A 153 9.69 15.12 -0.01
CA GLU A 153 8.50 15.18 0.83
C GLU A 153 7.46 14.14 0.39
N ARG A 154 6.71 13.64 1.37
CA ARG A 154 5.77 12.53 1.18
C ARG A 154 4.51 12.82 1.97
N PHE A 155 3.36 12.53 1.38
CA PHE A 155 2.08 12.84 2.01
C PHE A 155 1.13 11.66 1.91
N CYS A 156 0.32 11.46 2.94
CA CYS A 156 -0.87 10.61 2.88
C CYS A 156 -2.10 11.52 2.76
N LEU A 157 -2.81 11.41 1.63
CA LEU A 157 -4.05 12.10 1.36
C LEU A 157 -5.21 11.15 1.63
N VAL A 158 -6.10 11.55 2.54
CA VAL A 158 -7.27 10.76 2.96
C VAL A 158 -8.53 11.44 2.45
N VAL A 159 -9.32 10.71 1.67
CA VAL A 159 -10.47 11.26 0.94
C VAL A 159 -11.77 10.66 1.46
N PRO A 160 -12.65 11.48 2.08
CA PRO A 160 -13.94 11.01 2.54
C PRO A 160 -14.98 10.92 1.40
N ARG A 161 -15.85 9.90 1.46
CA ARG A 161 -16.97 9.65 0.54
C ARG A 161 -18.06 10.72 0.63
N GLN A 162 -18.36 11.18 1.84
CA GLN A 162 -19.36 12.22 2.08
C GLN A 162 -18.78 13.36 2.90
N VAL A 163 -19.07 14.55 2.39
CA VAL A 163 -18.56 15.87 2.78
C VAL A 163 -19.01 16.28 4.21
N SER A 164 -19.88 15.52 4.89
CA SER A 164 -20.50 15.95 6.16
C SER A 164 -20.00 15.22 7.43
N LYS A 165 -19.32 14.08 7.32
CA LYS A 165 -18.87 13.32 8.50
C LYS A 165 -17.36 13.40 8.66
N VAL A 166 -16.94 14.25 9.60
CA VAL A 166 -15.56 14.34 10.09
C VAL A 166 -15.13 12.94 10.54
N CYS A 167 -13.97 12.47 10.04
CA CYS A 167 -13.33 11.27 10.58
C CYS A 167 -13.14 11.45 12.09
N LYS A 168 -13.73 10.60 12.92
CA LYS A 168 -13.48 10.64 14.38
C LYS A 168 -12.08 10.11 14.76
N HIS A 169 -11.35 9.57 13.79
CA HIS A 169 -10.07 8.88 13.94
C HIS A 169 -8.89 9.67 13.34
N GLN A 170 -9.04 11.00 13.14
CA GLN A 170 -7.96 11.82 12.56
C GLN A 170 -6.67 11.79 13.37
N ASN A 171 -6.79 11.73 14.70
CA ASN A 171 -5.62 11.74 15.58
C ASN A 171 -4.96 10.37 15.66
N SER A 172 -5.71 9.27 15.46
CA SER A 172 -5.11 7.94 15.49
C SER A 172 -4.19 7.69 14.31
N ALA A 173 -4.32 8.44 13.19
CA ALA A 173 -3.43 8.31 12.04
C ALA A 173 -1.95 8.39 12.39
N ILE A 174 -1.61 9.29 13.31
CA ILE A 174 -0.25 9.48 13.74
C ILE A 174 0.25 8.23 14.48
N ASP A 175 -0.59 7.67 15.35
CA ASP A 175 -0.27 6.46 16.10
C ASP A 175 -0.12 5.24 15.18
N TRP A 176 -1.02 5.10 14.20
CA TRP A 176 -1.02 4.01 13.23
C TRP A 176 0.23 4.01 12.35
N PHE A 177 0.58 5.17 11.77
CA PHE A 177 1.83 5.29 11.03
C PHE A 177 3.05 5.12 11.95
N GLY A 178 2.97 5.61 13.19
CA GLY A 178 4.02 5.49 14.20
C GLY A 178 4.33 4.05 14.58
N ALA A 179 3.33 3.18 14.69
CA ALA A 179 3.50 1.74 14.93
C ALA A 179 4.31 1.06 13.80
N LEU A 180 4.18 1.56 12.57
CA LEU A 180 4.96 1.12 11.42
C LEU A 180 6.32 1.84 11.32
N GLY A 181 6.68 2.70 12.28
CA GLY A 181 7.93 3.47 12.25
C GLY A 181 7.91 4.68 11.30
N ILE A 182 6.73 5.09 10.81
CA ILE A 182 6.53 6.28 9.98
C ILE A 182 6.04 7.42 10.87
N LYS A 183 6.81 8.49 11.01
CA LYS A 183 6.30 9.69 11.69
C LYS A 183 5.31 10.38 10.78
N ALA A 184 4.12 10.65 11.27
CA ALA A 184 3.11 11.40 10.53
C ALA A 184 2.77 12.69 11.26
N LYS A 185 2.55 13.76 10.50
CA LYS A 185 2.10 15.06 11.00
C LYS A 185 0.96 15.55 10.14
N LYS A 186 -0.19 15.83 10.76
CA LYS A 186 -1.30 16.47 10.05
C LYS A 186 -0.86 17.87 9.59
N CYS A 187 -1.13 18.19 8.34
CA CYS A 187 -0.77 19.46 7.73
C CYS A 187 -1.91 19.99 6.85
N PRO A 188 -1.97 21.31 6.59
CA PRO A 188 -2.90 21.86 5.60
C PRO A 188 -2.48 21.43 4.19
N LEU A 189 -3.45 21.39 3.27
CA LEU A 189 -3.16 21.19 1.85
C LEU A 189 -2.38 22.40 1.32
N SER A 190 -1.12 22.22 0.94
CA SER A 190 -0.28 23.29 0.41
C SER A 190 -0.71 23.71 -1.00
N GLY A 191 -0.26 24.87 -1.48
CA GLY A 191 -0.54 25.31 -2.86
C GLY A 191 -0.01 24.33 -3.91
N GLN A 192 1.17 23.75 -3.68
CA GLN A 192 1.76 22.73 -4.55
C GLN A 192 0.91 21.46 -4.60
N LEU A 193 0.49 20.93 -3.44
CA LEU A 193 -0.38 19.75 -3.40
C LEU A 193 -1.74 20.04 -4.03
N THR A 194 -2.32 21.22 -3.74
CA THR A 194 -3.58 21.67 -4.33
C THR A 194 -3.50 21.68 -5.85
N SER A 195 -2.40 22.21 -6.41
CA SER A 195 -2.17 22.21 -7.85
C SER A 195 -1.96 20.81 -8.41
N GLY A 196 -1.21 19.95 -7.71
CA GLY A 196 -0.93 18.58 -8.13
C GLY A 196 -2.17 17.68 -8.15
N ILE A 197 -3.13 17.92 -7.25
CA ILE A 197 -4.39 17.17 -7.16
C ILE A 197 -5.59 17.89 -7.77
N ALA A 198 -5.36 19.04 -8.41
CA ALA A 198 -6.41 19.81 -9.04
C ALA A 198 -7.11 18.95 -10.11
N GLY A 199 -8.44 18.84 -10.02
CA GLY A 199 -9.24 18.06 -10.96
C GLY A 199 -9.30 16.55 -10.68
N TRP A 200 -8.67 16.05 -9.60
CA TRP A 200 -8.85 14.65 -9.19
C TRP A 200 -10.25 14.36 -8.66
N TYR A 201 -10.90 15.38 -8.10
CA TYR A 201 -12.23 15.27 -7.49
C TYR A 201 -13.08 16.50 -7.83
N ASP A 202 -14.35 16.26 -8.17
CA ASP A 202 -15.35 17.31 -8.44
C ASP A 202 -15.87 18.01 -7.17
N ARG A 203 -15.15 17.90 -6.05
CA ARG A 203 -15.59 18.34 -4.72
C ARG A 203 -14.51 19.14 -4.01
N SER A 204 -14.95 19.91 -3.03
CA SER A 204 -14.09 20.79 -2.27
C SER A 204 -12.97 20.03 -1.55
N LEU A 205 -11.74 20.47 -1.79
CA LEU A 205 -10.49 19.88 -1.26
C LEU A 205 -10.32 20.15 0.25
N ASP A 206 -11.04 21.12 0.81
CA ASP A 206 -11.00 21.53 2.22
C ASP A 206 -11.35 20.41 3.22
N LYS A 207 -11.98 19.33 2.74
CA LYS A 207 -12.45 18.21 3.57
C LYS A 207 -11.51 17.02 3.55
N MET A 208 -10.48 17.06 2.70
CA MET A 208 -9.45 16.05 2.66
C MET A 208 -8.53 16.22 3.86
N LEU A 209 -7.98 15.11 4.34
CA LEU A 209 -6.98 15.14 5.40
C LEU A 209 -5.64 14.84 4.78
N VAL A 210 -4.66 15.67 5.11
CA VAL A 210 -3.29 15.52 4.62
C VAL A 210 -2.37 15.29 5.80
N TYR A 211 -1.59 14.23 5.71
CA TYR A 211 -0.55 13.92 6.68
C TYR A 211 0.78 13.95 5.95
N GLN A 212 1.67 14.85 6.35
CA GLN A 212 3.05 14.77 5.95
C GLN A 212 3.67 13.57 6.65
N LEU A 213 4.27 12.67 5.87
CA LEU A 213 4.96 11.49 6.36
C LEU A 213 6.46 11.77 6.39
N SER A 214 7.15 11.29 7.41
CA SER A 214 8.60 11.30 7.41
C SER A 214 9.13 10.43 6.27
N GLY A 215 10.30 10.79 5.75
CA GLY A 215 11.06 10.00 4.78
C GLY A 215 11.63 8.68 5.35
N GLY A 216 10.81 7.88 6.03
CA GLY A 216 11.18 6.53 6.44
C GLY A 216 11.27 5.62 5.22
N GLU A 217 12.37 4.86 5.11
CA GLU A 217 12.82 3.99 3.99
C GLU A 217 12.65 4.59 2.58
N GLU A 218 13.69 4.50 1.74
CA GLU A 218 13.68 5.04 0.37
C GLU A 218 12.87 4.17 -0.62
N ASN A 219 11.79 3.54 -0.15
CA ASN A 219 11.06 2.49 -0.85
C ASN A 219 9.55 2.79 -0.91
N ALA A 220 9.04 3.08 -2.11
CA ALA A 220 7.61 3.35 -2.34
C ALA A 220 6.72 2.15 -2.02
N ALA A 221 7.18 0.93 -2.29
CA ALA A 221 6.44 -0.29 -1.99
C ALA A 221 6.20 -0.46 -0.49
N TRP A 222 7.19 -0.16 0.36
CA TRP A 222 7.02 -0.16 1.82
C TRP A 222 5.94 0.84 2.25
N GLN A 223 6.05 2.08 1.79
CA GLN A 223 5.14 3.14 2.21
C GLN A 223 3.72 2.91 1.72
N LEU A 224 3.58 2.34 0.53
CA LEU A 224 2.30 1.89 0.02
C LEU A 224 1.74 0.77 0.89
N ALA A 225 2.52 -0.26 1.24
CA ALA A 225 2.09 -1.32 2.14
C ALA A 225 1.60 -0.79 3.49
N ALA A 226 2.36 0.15 4.09
CA ALA A 226 1.97 0.82 5.31
C ALA A 226 0.66 1.62 5.16
N THR A 227 0.54 2.39 4.08
CA THR A 227 -0.65 3.20 3.79
C THR A 227 -1.88 2.31 3.60
N SER A 228 -1.71 1.19 2.91
CA SER A 228 -2.69 0.14 2.69
C SER A 228 -3.14 -0.55 3.99
N TYR A 229 -2.22 -0.85 4.90
CA TYR A 229 -2.56 -1.37 6.23
C TYR A 229 -3.45 -0.38 7.00
N VAL A 230 -3.03 0.88 7.09
CA VAL A 230 -3.79 1.93 7.80
C VAL A 230 -5.17 2.16 7.15
N ALA A 231 -5.21 2.22 5.82
CA ALA A 231 -6.43 2.45 5.05
C ALA A 231 -7.46 1.32 5.25
N THR A 232 -7.03 0.06 5.20
CA THR A 232 -7.92 -1.09 5.43
C THR A 232 -8.46 -1.11 6.86
N HIS A 233 -7.63 -0.77 7.86
CA HIS A 233 -8.12 -0.62 9.23
C HIS A 233 -9.19 0.47 9.34
N TRP A 234 -8.90 1.66 8.81
CA TRP A 234 -9.86 2.76 8.85
C TRP A 234 -11.15 2.48 8.11
N TRP A 235 -11.10 1.80 6.98
CA TRP A 235 -12.31 1.44 6.25
C TRP A 235 -13.28 0.61 7.12
N THR A 236 -12.76 -0.29 7.97
CA THR A 236 -13.60 -1.07 8.89
C THR A 236 -14.26 -0.21 9.98
N LYS A 237 -13.63 0.91 10.38
CA LYS A 237 -14.10 1.79 11.47
C LYS A 237 -14.83 3.04 10.98
N TRP A 238 -14.51 3.51 9.78
CA TRP A 238 -15.00 4.75 9.19
C TRP A 238 -15.80 4.45 7.92
N ARG A 239 -17.12 4.31 8.10
CA ARG A 239 -18.10 4.07 7.01
C ARG A 239 -18.15 5.16 5.92
N GLY A 240 -17.41 6.25 6.08
CA GLY A 240 -17.39 7.39 5.15
C GLY A 240 -16.04 7.59 4.46
N LEU A 241 -15.10 6.65 4.56
CA LEU A 241 -13.82 6.71 3.85
C LEU A 241 -13.98 6.20 2.41
N GLU A 242 -13.46 6.95 1.44
CA GLU A 242 -13.52 6.58 0.01
C GLU A 242 -12.18 6.02 -0.47
N SER A 243 -11.11 6.79 -0.29
CA SER A 243 -9.77 6.42 -0.75
C SER A 243 -8.67 7.03 0.12
N VAL A 244 -7.48 6.44 0.03
CA VAL A 244 -6.23 6.92 0.65
C VAL A 244 -5.12 6.86 -0.40
N HIS A 245 -4.35 7.94 -0.55
CA HIS A 245 -3.31 8.07 -1.56
C HIS A 245 -1.98 8.42 -0.88
N LEU A 246 -0.91 7.70 -1.23
CA LEU A 246 0.47 8.10 -0.93
C LEU A 246 0.95 9.04 -2.03
N LEU A 247 1.21 10.30 -1.74
CA LEU A 247 1.73 11.30 -2.68
C LEU A 247 3.24 11.45 -2.49
N ALA A 248 4.03 11.23 -3.54
CA ALA A 248 5.49 11.35 -3.48
C ALA A 248 6.11 11.72 -4.85
N ASP A 249 7.37 12.16 -4.84
CA ASP A 249 8.21 12.21 -6.03
C ASP A 249 8.84 10.82 -6.23
N ILE A 250 8.45 10.06 -7.27
CA ILE A 250 8.78 8.64 -7.44
C ILE A 250 9.63 8.49 -8.71
N GLN A 251 10.77 7.78 -8.58
CA GLN A 251 11.66 7.45 -9.69
C GLN A 251 10.93 6.57 -10.73
N GLY A 252 11.18 6.81 -12.02
CA GLY A 252 10.48 6.12 -13.12
C GLY A 252 9.18 6.78 -13.59
N LYS A 253 8.79 7.92 -12.97
CA LYS A 253 7.76 8.90 -13.40
C LYS A 253 6.52 8.36 -14.12
N PRO A 254 5.71 7.51 -13.49
CA PRO A 254 4.33 7.36 -13.93
C PRO A 254 3.49 8.58 -13.49
N VAL A 255 2.98 9.34 -14.45
CA VAL A 255 1.86 10.27 -14.21
C VAL A 255 0.61 9.42 -13.98
N PHE A 256 0.21 9.28 -12.73
CA PHE A 256 -1.01 8.59 -12.36
C PHE A 256 -2.24 9.47 -12.62
N ARG A 257 -3.32 8.87 -13.13
CA ARG A 257 -4.25 9.52 -14.07
C ARG A 257 -5.50 10.19 -13.47
N PRO A 258 -6.16 11.07 -14.27
CA PRO A 258 -7.40 11.80 -13.96
C PRO A 258 -8.74 11.03 -13.96
N ASN A 259 -8.80 9.70 -14.19
CA ASN A 259 -10.10 9.01 -14.49
C ASN A 259 -10.46 7.84 -13.57
N TRP A 260 -10.04 7.89 -12.32
CA TRP A 260 -10.34 6.83 -11.35
C TRP A 260 -11.67 6.96 -10.60
N THR A 261 -12.36 8.09 -10.78
CA THR A 261 -13.62 8.36 -10.08
C THR A 261 -14.85 7.70 -10.72
N ASN A 262 -14.71 6.71 -11.61
CA ASN A 262 -15.86 5.93 -12.04
C ASN A 262 -15.92 4.54 -11.39
N PRO A 263 -16.67 4.38 -10.28
CA PRO A 263 -16.94 3.08 -9.68
C PRO A 263 -17.72 2.11 -10.61
N MET A 264 -18.11 2.52 -11.82
CA MET A 264 -18.79 1.66 -12.82
C MET A 264 -17.88 0.67 -13.57
N TYR A 265 -16.56 0.67 -13.34
CA TYR A 265 -15.65 -0.33 -13.93
C TYR A 265 -15.09 -1.34 -12.89
N ARG A 266 -15.81 -1.55 -11.78
CA ARG A 266 -15.68 -2.72 -10.91
C ARG A 266 -16.72 -3.77 -11.25
#